data_AF-A0A2G9QDP4-F1
#
_entry.id   AF-A0A2G9QDP4-F1
#
_cell.length_a   1.000
_cell.length_b   1.000
_cell.length_c   1.000
_cell.angle_alpha   90.00
_cell.angle_beta   90.00
_cell.angle_gamma   90.00
#
_symmetry.space_group_name_H-M   'P 1'
#
loop_
_entity.id
_entity.type
_entity.pdbx_description
1 polymer ?
#
loop_
_entity_poly.entity_id
_entity_poly.type
_entity_poly.pdbx_seq_one_letter_code
_entity_poly.pdbx_strand_id
1 'polypeptide(L)'
;FIRFVKNYKNSNLSISFSAERSIEDELNRESKSDVKTVVISYVLMFVYISLALGQISQCNRILVDSKISLGVSGILIVLSSVVCSLGIFSYARIPLTLIVIEVIPFLVLAVGVDNIYIIVQTLQCCGISVEFCSHVTRAFSVSTKGSRVHRAQDALAHMGSSVFSGITLTKFVGIGVLGLSKSRIFKIFYFRMYLSMVLLGAAHGLIFLPVLLSYIGECGSNVDL
;
A
#
# COMPACT_ATOMS: atom_id res chain seq x y z
N PHE A 1 -28.22 -27.53 -38.33
CA PHE A 1 -27.45 -27.36 -39.58
C PHE A 1 -25.94 -27.58 -39.39
N ILE A 2 -25.21 -26.70 -38.68
CA ILE A 2 -23.74 -26.81 -38.47
C ILE A 2 -23.27 -28.21 -38.03
N ARG A 3 -23.92 -28.82 -37.03
CA ARG A 3 -23.58 -30.18 -36.57
C ARG A 3 -23.74 -31.27 -37.64
N PHE A 4 -24.70 -31.11 -38.55
CA PHE A 4 -24.95 -32.07 -39.63
C PHE A 4 -23.82 -31.99 -40.67
N VAL A 5 -23.46 -30.77 -41.09
CA VAL A 5 -22.37 -30.57 -42.07
C VAL A 5 -21.01 -30.95 -41.47
N LYS A 6 -20.78 -30.68 -40.18
CA LYS A 6 -19.53 -31.07 -39.47
C LYS A 6 -19.35 -32.59 -39.36
N ASN A 7 -20.43 -33.36 -39.35
CA ASN A 7 -20.40 -34.82 -39.30
C ASN A 7 -20.43 -35.48 -40.69
N TYR A 8 -20.63 -34.73 -41.77
CA TYR A 8 -20.58 -35.25 -43.13
C TYR A 8 -19.12 -35.39 -43.59
N LYS A 9 -18.68 -36.63 -43.83
CA LYS A 9 -17.32 -36.92 -44.34
C LYS A 9 -17.39 -37.46 -45.76
N ASN A 10 -16.61 -36.86 -46.66
CA ASN A 10 -16.41 -37.34 -48.02
C ASN A 10 -14.96 -37.07 -48.43
N SER A 11 -14.24 -38.09 -48.90
CA SER A 11 -12.80 -38.01 -49.17
C SER A 11 -12.42 -37.09 -50.34
N ASN A 12 -13.39 -36.73 -51.18
CA ASN A 12 -13.16 -35.91 -52.39
C ASN A 12 -13.63 -34.46 -52.25
N LEU A 13 -14.12 -34.04 -51.07
CA LEU A 13 -14.74 -32.73 -50.86
C LEU A 13 -14.21 -32.05 -49.58
N SER A 14 -13.65 -30.86 -49.72
CA SER A 14 -13.41 -29.95 -48.59
C SER A 14 -14.56 -28.95 -48.50
N ILE A 15 -15.29 -28.97 -47.39
CA ILE A 15 -16.52 -28.16 -47.23
C ILE A 15 -16.28 -27.10 -46.15
N SER A 16 -16.39 -25.83 -46.54
CA SER A 16 -16.44 -24.69 -45.63
C SER A 16 -17.89 -24.25 -45.47
N PHE A 17 -18.34 -24.06 -44.23
CA PHE A 17 -19.71 -23.68 -43.92
C PHE A 17 -19.72 -22.60 -42.83
N SER A 18 -20.70 -21.71 -42.90
CA SER A 18 -20.96 -20.69 -41.88
C SER A 18 -22.46 -20.55 -41.68
N ALA A 19 -22.88 -20.23 -40.47
CA ALA A 19 -24.25 -19.89 -40.13
C ALA A 19 -24.24 -18.66 -39.23
N GLU A 20 -25.30 -17.87 -39.22
CA GLU A 20 -25.35 -16.61 -38.45
C GLU A 20 -25.04 -16.80 -36.96
N ARG A 21 -25.67 -17.81 -36.33
CA ARG A 21 -25.41 -18.19 -34.93
C ARG A 21 -24.05 -18.86 -34.70
N SER A 22 -23.36 -19.32 -35.75
CA SER A 22 -22.07 -20.02 -35.59
C SER A 22 -20.98 -19.11 -35.02
N ILE A 23 -21.07 -17.80 -35.27
CA ILE A 23 -20.14 -16.81 -34.72
C ILE A 23 -20.33 -16.71 -33.20
N GLU A 24 -21.58 -16.60 -32.73
CA GLU A 24 -21.91 -16.52 -31.30
C GLU A 24 -21.57 -17.81 -30.54
N ASP A 25 -21.83 -18.96 -31.16
CA ASP A 25 -21.51 -20.27 -30.58
C ASP A 25 -19.99 -20.45 -30.45
N GLU A 26 -19.22 -20.01 -31.45
CA GLU A 26 -17.76 -20.08 -31.43
C GLU A 26 -17.16 -19.07 -30.44
N LEU A 27 -17.70 -17.84 -30.36
CA LEU A 27 -17.29 -16.84 -29.37
C LEU A 27 -17.51 -17.33 -27.94
N ASN A 28 -18.67 -17.96 -27.67
CA ASN A 28 -18.97 -18.55 -26.36
C ASN A 28 -18.06 -19.75 -26.04
N ARG A 29 -17.68 -20.53 -27.05
CA ARG A 29 -16.75 -21.66 -26.90
C ARG A 29 -15.35 -21.17 -26.54
N GLU A 30 -14.85 -20.15 -27.24
CA GLU A 30 -13.55 -19.53 -26.97
C GLU A 30 -13.54 -18.82 -25.61
N SER A 31 -14.57 -18.03 -25.28
CA SER A 31 -14.70 -17.37 -23.97
C SER A 31 -14.62 -18.33 -22.79
N LYS A 32 -15.25 -19.52 -22.88
CA LYS A 32 -15.17 -20.52 -21.79
C LYS A 32 -13.76 -21.04 -21.55
N SER A 33 -12.96 -21.15 -22.62
CA SER A 33 -11.57 -21.56 -22.50
C SER A 33 -10.72 -20.45 -21.88
N ASP A 34 -10.98 -19.21 -22.28
CA ASP A 34 -10.25 -18.04 -21.82
C ASP A 34 -10.48 -17.75 -20.32
N VAL A 35 -11.72 -17.88 -19.83
CA VAL A 35 -12.07 -17.69 -18.41
C VAL A 35 -11.18 -18.52 -17.47
N LYS A 36 -10.82 -19.76 -17.84
CA LYS A 36 -9.95 -20.59 -17.00
C LYS A 36 -8.54 -20.02 -16.90
N THR A 37 -7.98 -19.57 -18.03
CA THR A 37 -6.66 -18.93 -18.09
C THR A 37 -6.64 -17.65 -17.28
N VAL A 38 -7.69 -16.83 -17.40
CA VAL A 38 -7.87 -15.59 -16.64
C VAL A 38 -7.95 -15.85 -15.14
N VAL A 39 -8.72 -16.85 -14.69
CA VAL A 39 -8.78 -17.18 -13.26
C VAL A 39 -7.40 -17.58 -12.72
N ILE A 40 -6.62 -18.37 -13.48
CA ILE A 40 -5.27 -18.76 -13.09
C ILE A 40 -4.34 -17.54 -13.00
N SER A 41 -4.39 -16.63 -13.97
CA SER A 41 -3.56 -15.42 -13.96
C SER A 41 -3.89 -14.50 -12.78
N TYR A 42 -5.17 -14.35 -12.44
CA TYR A 42 -5.60 -13.59 -11.25
C TYR A 42 -5.15 -14.23 -9.94
N VAL A 43 -5.20 -15.56 -9.82
CA VAL A 43 -4.68 -16.26 -8.63
C VAL A 43 -3.18 -16.05 -8.47
N LEU A 44 -2.41 -16.17 -9.56
CA LEU A 44 -0.96 -15.93 -9.53
C LEU A 44 -0.63 -14.47 -9.20
N MET A 45 -1.36 -13.52 -9.79
CA MET A 45 -1.20 -12.10 -9.51
C MET A 45 -1.55 -11.77 -8.05
N PHE A 46 -2.62 -12.36 -7.53
CA PHE A 46 -3.02 -12.22 -6.13
C PHE A 46 -1.94 -12.72 -5.17
N VAL A 47 -1.37 -13.90 -5.44
CA VAL A 47 -0.26 -14.43 -4.64
C VAL A 47 0.95 -13.49 -4.74
N TYR A 48 1.34 -13.07 -5.94
CA TYR A 48 2.47 -12.17 -6.14
C TYR A 48 2.30 -10.85 -5.36
N ILE A 49 1.15 -10.19 -5.49
CA ILE A 49 0.85 -8.92 -4.80
C ILE A 49 0.82 -9.13 -3.28
N SER A 50 0.21 -10.22 -2.80
CA SER A 50 0.16 -10.55 -1.37
C SER A 50 1.55 -10.74 -0.78
N LEU A 51 2.45 -11.41 -1.50
CA LEU A 51 3.84 -11.61 -1.08
C LEU A 51 4.69 -10.34 -1.25
N ALA A 52 4.38 -9.48 -2.22
CA ALA A 52 5.11 -8.22 -2.45
C ALA A 52 4.75 -7.16 -1.41
N LEU A 53 3.47 -7.05 -1.03
CA LEU A 53 2.99 -6.16 0.04
C LEU A 53 3.32 -6.71 1.42
N GLY A 54 3.16 -8.01 1.62
CA GLY A 54 3.54 -8.68 2.85
C GLY A 54 5.05 -8.84 2.92
N GLN A 55 5.76 -7.95 3.62
CA GLN A 55 7.21 -8.08 3.78
C GLN A 55 7.58 -9.34 4.58
N ILE A 56 7.74 -10.48 3.89
CA ILE A 56 8.03 -11.77 4.52
C ILE A 56 9.52 -11.86 4.80
N SER A 57 9.91 -11.57 6.04
CA SER A 57 11.29 -11.75 6.49
C SER A 57 11.54 -13.15 7.09
N GLN A 58 10.48 -13.86 7.50
CA GLN A 58 10.56 -15.14 8.21
C GLN A 58 9.33 -16.02 7.91
N CYS A 59 9.51 -17.22 7.34
CA CYS A 59 8.41 -18.14 7.02
C CYS A 59 7.65 -18.70 8.25
N ASN A 60 8.25 -18.68 9.45
CA ASN A 60 7.68 -19.36 10.62
C ASN A 60 6.71 -18.48 11.45
N ARG A 61 6.51 -17.21 11.08
CA ARG A 61 5.59 -16.27 11.75
C ARG A 61 4.62 -15.57 10.79
N ILE A 62 4.40 -16.15 9.61
CA ILE A 62 3.57 -15.58 8.53
C ILE A 62 2.17 -15.12 8.99
N LEU A 63 1.53 -15.86 9.91
CA LEU A 63 0.17 -15.55 10.38
C LEU A 63 0.10 -14.58 11.58
N VAL A 64 1.24 -14.22 12.18
CA VAL A 64 1.27 -13.45 13.45
C VAL A 64 1.87 -12.04 13.25
N ASP A 65 2.49 -11.78 12.11
CA ASP A 65 3.11 -10.48 11.83
C ASP A 65 2.05 -9.47 11.30
N SER A 66 1.84 -8.36 12.02
CA SER A 66 0.85 -7.32 11.68
C SER A 66 1.02 -6.75 10.27
N LYS A 67 2.22 -6.85 9.68
CA LYS A 67 2.52 -6.41 8.32
C LYS A 67 1.84 -7.26 7.23
N ILE A 68 1.70 -8.57 7.45
CA ILE A 68 1.00 -9.47 6.51
C ILE A 68 -0.50 -9.17 6.55
N SER A 69 -1.05 -8.94 7.74
CA SER A 69 -2.47 -8.56 7.91
C SER A 69 -2.83 -7.28 7.15
N LEU A 70 -1.93 -6.29 7.08
CA LEU A 70 -2.13 -5.07 6.30
C LEU A 70 -2.21 -5.35 4.79
N GLY A 71 -1.32 -6.21 4.27
CA GLY A 71 -1.33 -6.61 2.86
C GLY A 71 -2.61 -7.38 2.48
N VAL A 72 -3.00 -8.37 3.30
CA VAL A 72 -4.22 -9.16 3.08
C VAL A 72 -5.47 -8.29 3.20
N SER A 73 -5.55 -7.43 4.22
CA SER A 73 -6.66 -6.50 4.40
C SER A 73 -6.79 -5.53 3.22
N GLY A 74 -5.67 -5.02 2.71
CA GLY A 74 -5.66 -4.11 1.57
C GLY A 74 -6.28 -4.76 0.33
N ILE A 75 -5.89 -5.98 0.02
CA ILE A 75 -6.44 -6.69 -1.15
C ILE A 75 -7.91 -7.04 -0.95
N LEU A 76 -8.32 -7.46 0.25
CA LEU A 76 -9.73 -7.72 0.55
C LEU A 76 -10.61 -6.47 0.35
N ILE A 77 -10.13 -5.29 0.74
CA ILE A 77 -10.84 -4.02 0.52
C ILE A 77 -11.01 -3.75 -0.98
N VAL A 78 -9.95 -3.94 -1.76
CA VAL A 78 -9.99 -3.71 -3.21
C VAL A 78 -10.94 -4.68 -3.92
N LEU A 79 -10.89 -5.98 -3.58
CA LEU A 79 -11.80 -6.98 -4.12
C LEU A 79 -13.26 -6.71 -3.72
N SER A 80 -13.49 -6.34 -2.45
CA SER A 80 -14.83 -5.99 -1.96
C SER A 80 -15.40 -4.77 -2.70
N SER A 81 -14.57 -3.77 -2.99
CA SER A 81 -14.97 -2.59 -3.78
C SER A 81 -15.42 -2.97 -5.20
N VAL A 82 -14.68 -3.85 -5.88
CA VAL A 82 -15.04 -4.34 -7.22
C VAL A 82 -16.36 -5.11 -7.18
N VAL A 83 -16.52 -6.04 -6.23
CA VAL A 83 -17.75 -6.84 -6.07
C VAL A 83 -18.94 -5.95 -5.75
N CYS A 84 -18.80 -4.97 -4.85
CA CYS A 84 -19.86 -4.02 -4.53
C CYS A 84 -20.26 -3.18 -5.74
N SER A 85 -19.29 -2.66 -6.49
CA SER A 85 -19.56 -1.88 -7.71
C SER A 85 -20.34 -2.70 -8.74
N LEU A 86 -19.86 -3.90 -9.07
CA LEU A 86 -20.55 -4.81 -9.99
C LEU A 86 -21.94 -5.21 -9.48
N GLY A 87 -22.11 -5.39 -8.17
CA GLY A 87 -23.39 -5.69 -7.53
C GLY A 87 -24.41 -4.55 -7.67
N ILE A 88 -23.97 -3.30 -7.48
CA ILE A 88 -24.83 -2.12 -7.64
C ILE A 88 -25.26 -1.96 -9.11
N PHE A 89 -24.34 -2.10 -10.06
CA PHE A 89 -24.67 -2.03 -11.49
C PHE A 89 -25.58 -3.19 -11.93
N SER A 90 -25.40 -4.38 -11.37
CA SER A 90 -26.28 -5.53 -11.59
C SER A 90 -27.69 -5.28 -11.03
N TYR A 91 -27.80 -4.69 -9.84
CA TYR A 91 -29.07 -4.29 -9.24
C TYR A 91 -29.79 -3.22 -10.07
N ALA A 92 -29.04 -2.27 -10.64
CA ALA A 92 -29.55 -1.24 -11.57
C ALA A 92 -29.92 -1.79 -12.96
N ARG A 93 -29.84 -3.11 -13.18
CA ARG A 93 -30.18 -3.79 -14.45
C ARG A 93 -29.32 -3.34 -15.64
N ILE A 94 -28.11 -2.87 -15.39
CA ILE A 94 -27.15 -2.52 -16.45
C ILE A 94 -26.42 -3.80 -16.87
N PRO A 95 -26.40 -4.14 -18.18
CA PRO A 95 -25.77 -5.38 -18.65
C PRO A 95 -24.25 -5.33 -18.43
N LEU A 96 -23.72 -6.34 -17.73
CA LEU A 96 -22.29 -6.54 -17.54
C LEU A 96 -21.71 -7.23 -18.78
N THR A 97 -20.75 -6.58 -19.44
CA THR A 97 -20.06 -7.16 -20.59
C THR A 97 -18.87 -8.02 -20.13
N LEU A 98 -18.46 -8.98 -20.96
CA LEU A 98 -17.29 -9.82 -20.71
C LEU A 98 -16.02 -8.97 -20.50
N ILE A 99 -15.86 -7.90 -21.29
CA ILE A 99 -14.74 -6.95 -21.20
C ILE A 99 -14.71 -6.27 -19.82
N VAL A 100 -15.87 -5.86 -19.29
CA VAL A 100 -15.97 -5.21 -17.97
C VAL A 100 -15.55 -6.15 -16.84
N ILE A 101 -15.97 -7.41 -16.91
CA ILE A 101 -15.65 -8.43 -15.91
C ILE A 101 -14.14 -8.76 -15.92
N GLU A 102 -13.48 -8.63 -17.07
CA GLU A 102 -12.06 -8.96 -17.21
C GLU A 102 -11.14 -7.77 -16.86
N VAL A 103 -11.42 -6.57 -17.38
CA VAL A 103 -10.50 -5.42 -17.33
C VAL A 103 -10.64 -4.60 -16.05
N ILE A 104 -11.87 -4.40 -15.55
CA ILE A 104 -12.09 -3.55 -14.37
C ILE A 104 -11.38 -4.10 -13.12
N PRO A 105 -11.44 -5.39 -12.80
CA PRO A 105 -10.75 -5.91 -11.62
C PRO A 105 -9.24 -5.75 -11.71
N PHE A 106 -8.64 -5.91 -12.90
CA PHE A 106 -7.20 -5.71 -13.12
C PHE A 106 -6.80 -4.25 -12.87
N LEU A 107 -7.52 -3.30 -13.45
CA LEU A 107 -7.25 -1.87 -13.27
C LEU A 107 -7.43 -1.42 -11.82
N VAL A 108 -8.51 -1.87 -11.17
CA VAL A 108 -8.80 -1.52 -9.78
C VAL A 108 -7.79 -2.17 -8.82
N LEU A 109 -7.32 -3.39 -9.10
CA LEU A 109 -6.24 -4.02 -8.34
C LEU A 109 -4.92 -3.26 -8.49
N ALA A 110 -4.53 -2.88 -9.71
CA ALA A 110 -3.30 -2.13 -9.94
C ALA A 110 -3.30 -0.79 -9.17
N VAL A 111 -4.35 0.03 -9.36
CA VAL A 111 -4.47 1.34 -8.69
C VAL A 111 -4.67 1.19 -7.19
N GLY A 112 -5.47 0.20 -6.76
CA GLY A 112 -5.75 -0.06 -5.35
C GLY A 112 -4.49 -0.40 -4.56
N VAL A 113 -3.64 -1.28 -5.12
CA VAL A 113 -2.36 -1.69 -4.50
C VAL A 113 -1.40 -0.51 -4.38
N ASP A 114 -1.27 0.32 -5.42
CA ASP A 114 -0.43 1.52 -5.39
C ASP A 114 -0.90 2.50 -4.30
N ASN A 115 -2.21 2.72 -4.18
CA ASN A 115 -2.79 3.58 -3.15
C ASN A 115 -2.53 3.04 -1.74
N ILE A 116 -2.72 1.73 -1.52
CA ILE A 116 -2.45 1.10 -0.22
C ILE A 116 -0.97 1.25 0.14
N TYR A 117 -0.07 1.01 -0.83
CA TYR A 117 1.36 1.16 -0.62
C TYR A 117 1.74 2.59 -0.21
N ILE A 118 1.20 3.60 -0.90
CA ILE A 118 1.42 5.02 -0.57
C ILE A 118 0.87 5.36 0.81
N ILE A 119 -0.33 4.89 1.16
CA ILE A 119 -0.95 5.15 2.47
C ILE A 119 -0.12 4.51 3.59
N VAL A 120 0.24 3.23 3.47
CA VAL A 120 1.06 2.52 4.47
C VAL A 120 2.40 3.22 4.63
N GLN A 121 3.02 3.61 3.52
CA GLN A 121 4.26 4.37 3.56
C GLN A 121 4.11 5.66 4.34
N THR A 122 3.07 6.45 4.03
CA THR A 122 2.78 7.74 4.66
C THR A 122 2.46 7.60 6.14
N LEU A 123 1.67 6.59 6.53
CA LEU A 123 1.35 6.29 7.92
C LEU A 123 2.62 5.95 8.70
N GLN A 124 3.55 5.20 8.11
CA GLN A 124 4.83 4.92 8.74
C GLN A 124 5.68 6.20 8.90
N CYS A 125 5.63 7.12 7.93
CA CYS A 125 6.27 8.44 8.04
C CYS A 125 5.68 9.25 9.21
N CYS A 126 4.35 9.37 9.23
CA CYS A 126 3.63 10.12 10.26
C CYS A 126 3.89 9.52 11.64
N GLY A 127 3.91 8.19 11.77
CA GLY A 127 4.22 7.52 13.03
C GLY A 127 5.59 7.92 13.57
N ILE A 128 6.63 7.92 12.75
CA ILE A 128 7.98 8.35 13.17
C ILE A 128 7.98 9.82 13.61
N SER A 129 7.30 10.70 12.88
CA SER A 129 7.19 12.11 13.25
C SER A 129 6.45 12.31 14.58
N VAL A 130 5.33 11.59 14.78
CA VAL A 130 4.53 11.64 16.02
C VAL A 130 5.32 11.11 17.21
N GLU A 131 6.12 10.06 17.05
CA GLU A 131 7.00 9.54 18.09
C GLU A 131 8.02 10.60 18.55
N PHE A 132 8.63 11.33 17.61
CA PHE A 132 9.51 12.46 17.96
C PHE A 132 8.78 13.52 18.76
N CYS A 133 7.58 13.89 18.30
CA CYS A 133 6.79 14.90 18.93
C CYS A 133 6.29 14.49 20.33
N SER A 134 5.86 13.24 20.51
CA SER A 134 5.27 12.74 21.75
C SER A 134 6.32 12.66 22.87
N HIS A 135 7.53 12.20 22.58
CA HIS A 135 8.62 12.15 23.54
C HIS A 135 9.06 13.54 24.00
N VAL A 136 9.21 14.48 23.07
CA VAL A 136 9.59 15.86 23.38
C VAL A 136 8.47 16.58 24.14
N THR A 137 7.22 16.44 23.71
CA THR A 137 6.06 17.05 24.41
C THR A 137 5.88 16.49 25.82
N ARG A 138 6.07 15.19 26.00
CA ARG A 138 6.02 14.56 27.32
C ARG A 138 7.14 15.08 28.23
N ALA A 139 8.37 15.17 27.73
CA ALA A 139 9.49 15.71 28.49
C ALA A 139 9.28 17.18 28.86
N PHE A 140 8.68 17.98 27.96
CA PHE A 140 8.27 19.35 28.24
C PHE A 140 7.23 19.41 29.35
N SER A 141 6.18 18.58 29.27
CA SER A 141 5.09 18.53 30.24
C SER A 141 5.58 18.20 31.65
N VAL A 142 6.52 17.27 31.78
CA VAL A 142 7.09 16.85 33.08
C VAL A 142 8.20 17.79 33.59
N SER A 143 8.77 18.65 32.74
CA SER A 143 9.83 19.58 33.14
C SER A 143 9.32 20.63 34.12
N THR A 144 10.02 20.77 35.25
CA THR A 144 9.71 21.69 36.36
C THR A 144 10.35 23.07 36.20
N LYS A 145 10.97 23.39 35.06
CA LYS A 145 11.60 24.71 34.85
C LYS A 145 10.55 25.83 34.79
N GLY A 146 10.83 26.99 35.40
CA GLY A 146 9.84 28.07 35.53
C GLY A 146 9.48 28.82 34.24
N SER A 147 10.37 28.84 33.23
CA SER A 147 10.11 29.50 31.93
C SER A 147 9.83 28.48 30.84
N ARG A 148 8.86 28.78 29.96
CA ARG A 148 8.49 27.97 28.79
C ARG A 148 9.71 27.67 27.89
N VAL A 149 10.58 28.66 27.70
CA VAL A 149 11.83 28.50 26.91
C VAL A 149 12.77 27.50 27.56
N HIS A 150 12.99 27.60 28.88
CA HIS A 150 13.86 26.68 29.61
C HIS A 150 13.28 25.26 29.68
N ARG A 151 11.96 25.10 29.79
CA ARG A 151 11.31 23.78 29.71
C ARG A 151 11.49 23.15 28.33
N ALA A 152 11.36 23.93 27.27
CA ALA A 152 11.59 23.46 25.90
C ALA A 152 13.05 23.03 25.69
N GLN A 153 13.99 23.81 26.20
CA GLN A 153 15.41 23.46 26.16
C GLN A 153 15.73 22.20 26.98
N ASP A 154 15.18 22.08 28.18
CA ASP A 154 15.35 20.95 29.09
C ASP A 154 14.79 19.65 28.47
N ALA A 155 13.59 19.73 27.89
CA ALA A 155 12.96 18.64 27.16
C ALA A 155 13.79 18.17 25.95
N LEU A 156 14.32 19.13 25.18
CA LEU A 156 15.17 18.83 24.02
C LEU A 156 16.53 18.27 24.44
N ALA A 157 17.14 18.76 25.52
CA ALA A 157 18.41 18.25 26.04
C ALA A 157 18.28 16.80 26.54
N HIS A 158 17.17 16.49 27.20
CA HIS A 158 16.92 15.16 27.74
C HIS A 158 16.51 14.14 26.66
N MET A 159 15.63 14.52 25.72
CA MET A 159 15.09 13.57 24.73
C MET A 159 15.75 13.64 23.36
N GLY A 160 16.38 14.76 23.00
CA GLY A 160 16.92 14.99 21.66
C GLY A 160 18.02 13.99 21.28
N SER A 161 18.91 13.65 22.21
CA SER A 161 19.99 12.67 21.97
C SER A 161 19.45 11.25 21.75
N SER A 162 18.48 10.82 22.54
CA SER A 162 17.83 9.51 22.44
C SER A 162 17.05 9.37 21.13
N VAL A 163 16.31 10.41 20.74
CA VAL A 163 15.51 10.42 19.52
C VAL A 163 16.40 10.46 18.27
N PHE A 164 17.42 11.32 18.27
CA PHE A 164 18.34 11.47 17.15
C PHE A 164 19.19 10.22 16.93
N SER A 165 19.81 9.69 17.99
CA SER A 165 20.68 8.51 17.91
C SER A 165 19.89 7.21 17.70
N GLY A 166 18.76 7.04 18.38
CA GLY A 166 17.98 5.81 18.34
C GLY A 166 17.19 5.61 17.05
N ILE A 167 16.47 6.64 16.61
CA ILE A 167 15.47 6.49 15.52
C ILE A 167 15.96 7.11 14.22
N THR A 168 16.54 8.31 14.26
CA THR A 168 16.98 9.02 13.05
C THR A 168 18.25 8.41 12.48
N LEU A 169 19.30 8.22 13.30
CA LEU A 169 20.59 7.73 12.83
C LEU A 169 20.53 6.28 12.34
N THR A 170 19.80 5.40 13.04
CA THR A 170 19.61 4.00 12.63
C THR A 170 18.92 3.89 11.27
N LYS A 171 17.92 4.75 11.01
CA LYS A 171 17.28 4.84 9.68
C LYS A 171 18.20 5.46 8.64
N PHE A 172 19.02 6.44 9.00
CA PHE A 172 19.97 7.05 8.07
C PHE A 172 21.01 6.04 7.57
N VAL A 173 21.52 5.19 8.46
CA VAL A 173 22.43 4.09 8.11
C VAL A 173 21.72 3.08 7.20
N GLY A 174 20.50 2.67 7.57
CA GLY A 174 19.69 1.74 6.78
C GLY A 174 19.28 2.28 5.40
N ILE A 175 19.05 3.59 5.27
CA ILE A 175 18.75 4.23 3.98
C ILE A 175 20.04 4.45 3.18
N GLY A 176 21.15 4.76 3.86
CA GLY A 176 22.46 4.96 3.23
C GLY A 176 22.89 3.77 2.37
N VAL A 177 22.62 2.54 2.83
CA VAL A 177 22.92 1.32 2.05
C VAL A 177 22.14 1.26 0.72
N LEU A 178 20.92 1.83 0.67
CA LEU A 178 20.10 1.87 -0.54
C LEU A 178 20.69 2.82 -1.59
N GLY A 179 21.42 3.85 -1.16
CA GLY A 179 22.16 4.75 -2.04
C GLY A 179 23.25 4.04 -2.85
N LEU A 180 23.78 2.92 -2.33
CA LEU A 180 24.79 2.10 -3.01
C LEU A 180 24.18 1.13 -4.03
N SER A 181 22.85 1.01 -4.10
CA SER A 181 22.18 0.13 -5.06
C SER A 181 22.42 0.55 -6.52
N LYS A 182 22.70 -0.41 -7.40
CA LYS A 182 22.89 -0.16 -8.84
C LYS A 182 21.58 0.19 -9.56
N SER A 183 20.44 -0.17 -8.99
CA SER A 183 19.14 0.02 -9.64
C SER A 183 18.61 1.45 -9.47
N ARG A 184 18.17 2.05 -10.58
CA ARG A 184 17.60 3.42 -10.62
C ARG A 184 16.35 3.56 -9.76
N ILE A 185 15.53 2.51 -9.69
CA ILE A 185 14.31 2.49 -8.87
C ILE A 185 14.67 2.60 -7.39
N PHE A 186 15.64 1.82 -6.92
CA PHE A 186 16.07 1.87 -5.51
C PHE A 186 16.71 3.21 -5.14
N LYS A 187 17.48 3.83 -6.03
CA LYS A 187 18.08 5.16 -5.77
C LYS A 187 17.07 6.31 -5.77
N ILE A 188 16.17 6.36 -6.75
CA ILE A 188 15.29 7.52 -6.94
C ILE A 188 14.01 7.40 -6.11
N PHE A 189 13.41 6.20 -6.06
CA PHE A 189 12.18 6.00 -5.30
C PHE A 189 12.46 5.66 -3.85
N TYR A 190 13.40 4.77 -3.54
CA TYR A 190 13.61 4.37 -2.14
C TYR A 190 14.57 5.31 -1.42
N PHE A 191 15.79 5.51 -1.94
CA PHE A 191 16.78 6.34 -1.25
C PHE A 191 16.33 7.80 -1.10
N ARG A 192 15.95 8.49 -2.19
CA ARG A 192 15.54 9.91 -2.11
C ARG A 192 14.26 10.13 -1.32
N MET A 193 13.23 9.29 -1.50
CA MET A 193 11.96 9.44 -0.78
C MET A 193 12.13 9.21 0.73
N TYR A 194 12.77 8.10 1.12
CA TYR A 194 12.94 7.78 2.54
C TYR A 194 13.91 8.73 3.24
N LEU A 195 14.95 9.20 2.56
CA LEU A 195 15.86 10.21 3.09
C LEU A 195 15.12 11.52 3.39
N SER A 196 14.33 12.02 2.42
CA SER A 196 13.54 13.24 2.60
C SER A 196 12.53 13.10 3.74
N MET A 197 11.86 11.95 3.86
CA MET A 197 10.91 11.66 4.93
C MET A 197 11.56 11.77 6.32
N VAL A 198 12.70 11.09 6.52
CA VAL A 198 13.37 11.06 7.83
C VAL A 198 13.88 12.45 8.22
N LEU A 199 14.45 13.19 7.26
CA LEU A 199 14.92 14.55 7.50
C LEU A 199 13.78 15.52 7.84
N LEU A 200 12.68 15.49 7.09
CA LEU A 200 11.52 16.34 7.37
C LEU A 200 10.86 15.98 8.70
N GLY A 201 10.70 14.69 9.01
CA GLY A 201 10.16 14.24 10.29
C GLY A 201 11.03 14.69 11.47
N ALA A 202 12.35 14.51 11.38
CA ALA A 202 13.28 14.95 12.41
C ALA A 202 13.30 16.47 12.58
N ALA A 203 13.27 17.24 11.47
CA ALA A 203 13.19 18.70 11.53
C ALA A 203 11.89 19.15 12.21
N HIS A 204 10.76 18.50 11.91
CA HIS A 204 9.48 18.87 12.52
C HIS A 204 9.43 18.53 14.02
N GLY A 205 9.91 17.34 14.40
CA GLY A 205 9.87 16.88 15.80
C GLY A 205 10.93 17.52 16.72
N LEU A 206 12.14 17.79 16.22
CA LEU A 206 13.26 18.28 17.04
C LEU A 206 13.53 19.78 16.92
N ILE A 207 13.06 20.44 15.86
CA ILE A 207 13.31 21.88 15.65
C ILE A 207 12.00 22.65 15.77
N PHE A 208 11.01 22.32 14.94
CA PHE A 208 9.76 23.09 14.88
C PHE A 208 8.95 22.97 16.17
N LEU A 209 8.80 21.75 16.70
CA LEU A 209 7.98 21.52 17.88
C LEU A 209 8.50 22.18 19.17
N PRO A 210 9.80 22.07 19.58
CA PRO A 210 10.28 22.77 20.77
C PRO A 210 10.13 24.29 20.68
N VAL A 211 10.34 24.86 19.48
CA VAL A 211 10.13 26.29 19.23
C VAL A 211 8.65 26.64 19.40
N LEU A 212 7.74 25.86 18.82
CA LEU A 212 6.30 26.06 18.95
C LEU A 212 5.84 25.95 20.41
N LEU A 213 6.31 24.94 21.15
CA LEU A 213 6.01 24.76 22.58
C LEU A 213 6.57 25.91 23.43
N SER A 214 7.71 26.49 23.04
CA SER A 214 8.26 27.67 23.69
C SER A 214 7.37 28.91 23.52
N TYR A 215 6.62 29.03 22.42
CA TYR A 215 5.68 30.13 22.19
C TYR A 215 4.32 29.89 22.83
N ILE A 216 3.75 28.69 22.67
CA ILE A 216 2.33 28.41 22.96
C ILE A 216 2.15 27.59 24.26
N GLY A 217 3.15 26.82 24.68
CA GLY A 217 3.03 25.89 25.82
C GLY A 217 2.70 26.60 27.12
N GLU A 218 1.82 26.03 27.93
CA GLU A 218 1.38 26.63 29.20
C GLU A 218 2.58 26.88 30.14
N CYS A 219 2.55 28.01 30.86
CA CYS A 219 3.56 28.30 31.86
C CYS A 219 3.40 27.30 33.00
N GLY A 220 4.48 26.63 33.43
CA GLY A 220 4.40 25.71 34.55
C GLY A 220 3.91 26.47 35.79
N SER A 221 2.77 26.07 36.34
CA SER A 221 2.34 26.54 37.65
C SER A 221 3.38 26.02 38.64
N ASN A 222 4.04 26.91 39.38
CA ASN A 222 4.83 26.52 40.54
C ASN A 222 3.88 25.78 41.49
N VAL A 223 3.98 24.45 41.52
CA VAL A 223 3.44 23.68 42.65
C VAL A 223 4.51 23.80 43.73
N ASP A 224 4.50 24.95 44.40
CA ASP A 224 5.19 25.13 45.66
C ASP A 224 4.45 24.27 46.69
N LEU A 225 5.06 23.16 47.09
CA LEU A 225 4.72 22.35 48.27
C LEU A 225 5.95 22.29 49.16
#